data_AF-A0A1Y6FQ63-F1
#
_entry.id   AF-A0A1Y6FQ63-F1
#
_cell.length_a   1.000
_cell.length_b   1.000
_cell.length_c   1.000
_cell.angle_alpha   90.00
_cell.angle_beta   90.00
_cell.angle_gamma   90.00
#
_symmetry.space_group_name_H-M   'P 1'
#
loop_
_entity.id
_entity.type
_entity.pdbx_description
1 polymer ?
#
loop_
_entity_poly.entity_id
_entity_poly.type
_entity_poly.pdbx_seq_one_letter_code
_entity_poly.pdbx_strand_id
1 'polypeptide(L)'
;MTPVPRLAAALVVTAALVALSGCAASDPSPSMDSAAAAERYEPVMDDVVAALEQKYPDIAWSDDDETRVVADGDRCTFVVATQRGEPSLRETSGGWDAVADVINPVLTNHDLDSLSEQKLEGGWTGVASRDDSGATLDISDKTYTLIELSVAVTDTDC
;
A
#
# COMPACT_ATOMS: atom_id res chain seq x y z
N MET A 1 29.78 72.62 -4.55
CA MET A 1 30.44 71.38 -4.06
C MET A 1 30.21 71.37 -2.55
N THR A 2 29.34 70.58 -1.92
CA THR A 2 28.68 69.29 -2.20
C THR A 2 27.45 69.26 -1.27
N PRO A 3 26.25 68.83 -1.67
CA PRO A 3 25.12 68.70 -0.74
C PRO A 3 25.20 67.39 0.06
N VAL A 4 24.93 67.49 1.37
CA VAL A 4 24.79 66.34 2.29
C VAL A 4 23.41 65.72 2.11
N PRO A 5 23.27 64.41 1.84
CA PRO A 5 21.97 63.76 1.78
C PRO A 5 21.50 63.37 3.20
N ARG A 6 20.28 63.81 3.53
CA ARG A 6 19.53 63.41 4.73
C ARG A 6 18.84 62.07 4.51
N LEU A 7 18.97 61.21 5.52
CA LEU A 7 18.10 60.11 5.99
C LEU A 7 16.84 59.79 5.17
N ALA A 8 16.71 58.51 4.77
CA ALA A 8 15.44 57.79 4.80
C ALA A 8 15.70 56.29 4.99
N ALA A 9 15.57 55.82 6.22
CA ALA A 9 15.37 54.41 6.52
C ALA A 9 13.93 54.06 6.12
N ALA A 10 13.77 53.02 5.30
CA ALA A 10 12.47 52.39 5.06
C ALA A 10 12.69 50.87 5.01
N LEU A 11 12.51 50.25 6.16
CA LEU A 11 12.22 48.82 6.31
C LEU A 11 11.02 48.49 5.41
N VAL A 12 11.19 47.62 4.43
CA VAL A 12 10.06 46.95 3.77
C VAL A 12 10.09 45.49 4.18
N VAL A 13 9.00 45.14 4.86
CA VAL A 13 8.72 43.88 5.53
C VAL A 13 8.47 42.77 4.51
N THR A 14 9.08 41.64 4.83
CA THR A 14 8.87 40.26 4.43
C THR A 14 7.45 39.90 3.96
N ALA A 15 7.36 39.29 2.76
CA ALA A 15 6.23 38.44 2.38
C ALA A 15 6.79 37.20 1.65
N ALA A 16 7.31 36.25 2.43
CA ALA A 16 7.62 34.91 1.93
C ALA A 16 6.31 34.12 1.84
N LEU A 17 5.68 34.15 0.66
CA LEU A 17 4.59 33.23 0.31
C LEU A 17 5.21 31.85 0.08
N VAL A 18 5.28 31.04 1.14
CA VAL A 18 5.55 29.61 1.02
C VAL A 18 4.28 28.97 0.48
N ALA A 19 4.23 28.78 -0.84
CA ALA A 19 3.22 27.95 -1.46
C ALA A 19 3.41 26.51 -0.94
N LEU A 20 2.54 26.09 -0.03
CA LEU A 20 2.33 24.67 0.29
C LEU A 20 1.66 24.03 -0.93
N SER A 21 2.43 23.78 -1.99
CA SER A 21 2.09 22.76 -2.97
C SER A 21 2.08 21.44 -2.21
N GLY A 22 0.91 21.06 -1.70
CA GLY A 22 0.65 19.70 -1.31
C GLY A 22 0.90 18.83 -2.53
N CYS A 23 2.04 18.15 -2.55
CA CYS A 23 2.31 17.10 -3.49
C CYS A 23 1.24 16.02 -3.21
N ALA A 24 0.15 16.05 -3.96
CA ALA A 24 -0.62 14.83 -4.18
C ALA A 24 0.38 13.89 -4.86
N ALA A 25 0.95 12.96 -4.09
CA ALA A 25 1.72 11.87 -4.66
C ALA A 25 0.78 11.17 -5.62
N SER A 26 1.00 11.39 -6.91
CA SER A 26 0.27 10.67 -7.95
C SER A 26 0.77 9.23 -7.88
N ASP A 27 -0.15 8.26 -7.89
CA ASP A 27 0.26 6.86 -7.96
C ASP A 27 1.21 6.66 -9.15
N PRO A 28 2.23 5.81 -9.02
CA PRO A 28 3.19 5.59 -10.09
C PRO A 28 2.48 5.08 -11.34
N SER A 29 2.95 5.53 -12.51
CA SER A 29 2.42 5.02 -13.77
C SER A 29 2.73 3.52 -13.89
N PRO A 30 1.79 2.71 -14.41
CA PRO A 30 2.04 1.29 -14.62
C PRO A 30 3.24 1.10 -15.54
N SER A 31 4.10 0.15 -15.20
CA SER A 31 5.36 -0.12 -15.91
C SER A 31 5.51 -1.56 -16.40
N MET A 32 4.55 -2.43 -16.05
CA MET A 32 4.55 -3.86 -16.39
C MET A 32 3.17 -4.31 -16.87
N ASP A 33 3.15 -5.38 -17.68
CA ASP A 33 1.92 -6.07 -18.06
C ASP A 33 1.50 -7.10 -17.00
N SER A 34 0.30 -7.66 -17.17
CA SER A 34 -0.29 -8.64 -16.26
C SER A 34 0.52 -9.92 -16.11
N ALA A 35 1.22 -10.37 -17.16
CA ALA A 35 2.06 -11.56 -17.11
C ALA A 35 3.30 -11.32 -16.23
N ALA A 36 3.99 -10.20 -16.42
CA ALA A 36 5.11 -9.81 -15.57
C ALA A 36 4.67 -9.50 -14.13
N ALA A 37 3.47 -8.93 -13.95
CA ALA A 37 2.89 -8.73 -12.63
C ALA A 37 2.62 -10.06 -11.91
N ALA A 38 2.09 -11.07 -12.60
CA ALA A 38 1.89 -12.41 -12.04
C ALA A 38 3.21 -13.03 -11.57
N GLU A 39 4.24 -13.04 -12.43
CA GLU A 39 5.56 -13.59 -12.09
C GLU A 39 6.20 -12.89 -10.87
N ARG A 40 5.91 -11.60 -10.67
CA ARG A 40 6.46 -10.81 -9.57
C ARG A 40 5.66 -10.95 -8.27
N TYR A 41 4.33 -10.93 -8.33
CA TYR A 41 3.48 -10.72 -7.15
C TYR A 41 2.76 -11.98 -6.66
N GLU A 42 2.57 -13.02 -7.48
CA GLU A 42 2.03 -14.29 -6.97
C GLU A 42 2.93 -14.91 -5.88
N PRO A 43 4.28 -14.95 -6.04
CA PRO A 43 5.16 -15.45 -4.98
C PRO A 43 5.09 -14.63 -3.68
N VAL A 44 4.77 -13.34 -3.76
CA VAL A 44 4.61 -12.48 -2.57
C VAL A 44 3.41 -12.95 -1.76
N MET A 45 2.28 -13.21 -2.42
CA MET A 45 1.08 -13.72 -1.75
C MET A 45 1.36 -15.09 -1.12
N ASP A 46 1.99 -16.01 -1.86
CA ASP A 46 2.34 -17.34 -1.38
C ASP A 46 3.20 -17.28 -0.12
N ASP A 47 4.26 -16.46 -0.13
CA ASP A 47 5.18 -16.35 1.02
C ASP A 47 4.52 -15.68 2.22
N VAL A 48 3.63 -14.69 2.00
CA VAL A 48 2.87 -14.03 3.07
C VAL A 48 1.93 -15.04 3.73
N VAL A 49 1.14 -15.80 2.95
CA VAL A 49 0.24 -16.82 3.50
C VAL A 49 1.03 -17.92 4.20
N ALA A 50 2.10 -18.42 3.60
CA ALA A 50 2.92 -19.48 4.20
C ALA A 50 3.53 -19.05 5.55
N ALA A 51 3.98 -17.80 5.68
CA ALA A 51 4.49 -17.26 6.93
C ALA A 51 3.39 -17.16 8.00
N LEU A 52 2.18 -16.75 7.61
CA LEU A 52 1.02 -16.67 8.49
C LEU A 52 0.53 -18.05 8.92
N GLU A 53 0.44 -19.02 8.01
CA GLU A 53 0.09 -20.42 8.30
C GLU A 53 1.06 -21.05 9.29
N GLN A 54 2.37 -20.83 9.09
CA GLN A 54 3.38 -21.35 9.99
C GLN A 54 3.24 -20.78 11.40
N LYS A 55 2.94 -19.48 11.52
CA LYS A 55 2.86 -18.80 12.81
C LYS A 55 1.52 -19.04 13.52
N TYR A 56 0.44 -19.06 12.76
CA TYR A 56 -0.94 -19.12 13.23
C TYR A 56 -1.67 -20.32 12.61
N PRO A 57 -1.28 -21.56 12.97
CA PRO A 57 -1.80 -22.78 12.35
C PRO A 57 -3.29 -23.04 12.62
N ASP A 58 -3.89 -22.29 13.55
CA ASP A 58 -5.33 -22.38 13.86
C ASP A 58 -6.20 -21.57 12.87
N ILE A 59 -5.59 -20.78 11.98
CA ILE A 59 -6.28 -20.06 10.91
C ILE A 59 -6.29 -20.93 9.66
N ALA A 60 -7.50 -21.23 9.17
CA ALA A 60 -7.69 -21.88 7.88
C ALA A 60 -7.66 -20.82 6.78
N TRP A 61 -6.76 -21.00 5.82
CA TRP A 61 -6.64 -20.17 4.63
C TRP A 61 -7.32 -20.82 3.43
N SER A 62 -7.95 -20.01 2.60
CA SER A 62 -8.60 -20.43 1.35
C SER A 62 -8.67 -19.28 0.36
N ASP A 63 -8.76 -19.59 -0.93
CA ASP A 63 -9.06 -18.61 -1.96
C ASP A 63 -10.47 -18.02 -1.76
N ASP A 64 -10.57 -16.69 -1.67
CA ASP A 64 -11.83 -15.94 -1.69
C ASP A 64 -12.23 -15.60 -3.14
N ASP A 65 -11.24 -15.31 -3.97
CA ASP A 65 -11.35 -14.87 -5.36
C ASP A 65 -10.15 -15.37 -6.18
N GLU A 66 -10.33 -15.51 -7.50
CA GLU A 66 -9.28 -15.92 -8.43
C GLU A 66 -8.40 -14.74 -8.91
N THR A 67 -7.16 -15.04 -9.32
CA THR A 67 -6.27 -14.08 -10.01
C THR A 67 -6.93 -13.55 -11.27
N ARG A 68 -6.94 -12.23 -11.45
CA ARG A 68 -7.66 -11.56 -12.54
C ARG A 68 -7.04 -10.23 -12.92
N VAL A 69 -7.40 -9.73 -14.11
CA VAL A 69 -7.22 -8.32 -14.48
C VAL A 69 -8.60 -7.66 -14.47
N VAL A 70 -8.73 -6.53 -13.78
CA VAL A 70 -9.99 -5.77 -13.67
C VAL A 70 -9.86 -4.40 -14.31
N ALA A 71 -10.93 -3.96 -14.98
CA ALA A 71 -11.03 -2.63 -15.57
C ALA A 71 -11.59 -1.61 -14.57
N ASP A 72 -10.89 -0.49 -14.40
CA ASP A 72 -11.39 0.72 -13.74
C ASP A 72 -11.23 1.93 -14.68
N GLY A 73 -12.30 2.21 -15.43
CA GLY A 73 -12.27 3.20 -16.50
C GLY A 73 -11.31 2.79 -17.61
N ASP A 74 -10.30 3.61 -17.87
CA ASP A 74 -9.27 3.35 -18.89
C ASP A 74 -8.02 2.64 -18.31
N ARG A 75 -8.09 2.15 -17.06
CA ARG A 75 -6.97 1.50 -16.37
C ARG A 75 -7.27 0.03 -16.13
N CYS A 76 -6.27 -0.82 -16.37
CA CYS A 76 -6.30 -2.22 -15.96
C CYS A 76 -5.49 -2.40 -14.67
N THR A 77 -6.03 -3.18 -13.74
CA THR A 77 -5.36 -3.56 -12.49
C THR A 77 -5.26 -5.08 -12.44
N PHE A 78 -4.05 -5.60 -12.28
CA PHE A 78 -3.84 -7.01 -11.96
C PHE A 78 -4.07 -7.22 -10.46
N VAL A 79 -4.84 -8.25 -10.12
CA VAL A 79 -5.18 -8.64 -8.75
C VAL A 79 -4.82 -10.11 -8.60
N VAL A 80 -3.91 -10.41 -7.66
CA VAL A 80 -3.58 -11.79 -7.27
C VAL A 80 -4.77 -12.41 -6.55
N ALA A 81 -4.96 -13.72 -6.67
CA ALA A 81 -6.01 -14.46 -5.95
C ALA A 81 -6.10 -14.05 -4.47
N THR A 82 -7.25 -13.48 -4.09
CA THR A 82 -7.47 -12.96 -2.74
C THR A 82 -7.55 -14.10 -1.75
N GLN A 83 -6.83 -13.96 -0.64
CA GLN A 83 -6.75 -14.99 0.39
C GLN A 83 -7.65 -14.63 1.57
N ARG A 84 -8.44 -15.61 2.02
CA ARG A 84 -9.32 -15.50 3.18
C ARG A 84 -8.79 -16.36 4.32
N GLY A 85 -8.64 -15.74 5.49
CA GLY A 85 -8.29 -16.42 6.73
C GLY A 85 -9.46 -16.46 7.70
N GLU A 86 -9.77 -17.65 8.23
CA GLU A 86 -10.76 -17.84 9.31
C GLU A 86 -10.22 -18.73 10.45
N PRO A 87 -10.35 -18.33 11.73
CA PRO A 87 -10.97 -17.11 12.24
C PRO A 87 -10.12 -15.85 11.99
N SER A 88 -10.59 -14.68 12.46
CA SER A 88 -9.85 -13.40 12.40
C SER A 88 -8.37 -13.56 12.77
N LEU A 89 -7.48 -13.21 11.83
CA LEU A 89 -6.04 -13.14 12.06
C LEU A 89 -5.72 -12.12 13.14
N ARG A 90 -6.32 -10.94 13.07
CA ARG A 90 -6.01 -9.86 14.02
C ARG A 90 -6.37 -10.24 15.45
N GLU A 91 -7.52 -10.87 15.66
CA GLU A 91 -7.91 -11.34 16.99
C GLU A 91 -7.03 -12.50 17.46
N THR A 92 -6.73 -13.45 16.57
CA THR A 92 -5.88 -14.61 16.86
C THR A 92 -4.44 -14.21 17.19
N SER A 93 -3.89 -13.21 16.50
CA SER A 93 -2.53 -12.71 16.70
C SER A 93 -2.39 -11.80 17.93
N GLY A 94 -3.51 -11.24 18.42
CA GLY A 94 -3.52 -10.22 19.46
C GLY A 94 -3.30 -8.78 18.97
N GLY A 95 -3.36 -8.54 17.66
CA GLY A 95 -3.30 -7.20 17.06
C GLY A 95 -2.39 -7.11 15.83
N TRP A 96 -2.37 -5.92 15.19
CA TRP A 96 -1.62 -5.68 13.96
C TRP A 96 -0.11 -5.68 14.15
N ASP A 97 0.41 -5.24 15.31
CA ASP A 97 1.85 -5.30 15.60
C ASP A 97 2.38 -6.74 15.52
N ALA A 98 1.63 -7.71 16.06
CA ALA A 98 2.00 -9.11 16.01
C ALA A 98 1.95 -9.69 14.58
N VAL A 99 1.02 -9.20 13.74
CA VAL A 99 0.97 -9.56 12.31
C VAL A 99 2.17 -8.95 11.57
N ALA A 100 2.48 -7.69 11.85
CA ALA A 100 3.61 -6.97 11.26
C ALA A 100 4.96 -7.61 11.58
N ASP A 101 5.16 -8.10 12.82
CA ASP A 101 6.36 -8.85 13.22
C ASP A 101 6.60 -10.12 12.37
N VAL A 102 5.53 -10.71 11.81
CA VAL A 102 5.57 -11.92 10.99
C VAL A 102 5.76 -11.58 9.52
N ILE A 103 4.99 -10.61 9.04
CA ILE A 103 4.88 -10.30 7.60
C ILE A 103 5.98 -9.34 7.13
N ASN A 104 6.38 -8.33 7.92
CA ASN A 104 7.36 -7.33 7.47
C ASN A 104 8.70 -7.92 6.99
N PRO A 105 9.26 -8.98 7.61
CA PRO A 105 10.44 -9.65 7.06
C PRO A 105 10.22 -10.25 5.66
N VAL A 106 9.02 -10.80 5.40
CA VAL A 106 8.63 -11.33 4.08
C VAL A 106 8.51 -10.19 3.07
N LEU A 107 7.82 -9.11 3.42
CA LEU A 107 7.65 -7.94 2.56
C LEU A 107 8.99 -7.32 2.17
N THR A 108 9.91 -7.20 3.14
CA THR A 108 11.25 -6.68 2.91
C THR A 108 12.03 -7.53 1.90
N ASN A 109 11.85 -8.86 1.90
CA ASN A 109 12.50 -9.74 0.91
C ASN A 109 11.95 -9.57 -0.51
N HIS A 110 10.75 -9.00 -0.63
CA HIS A 110 10.05 -8.75 -1.89
C HIS A 110 10.07 -7.26 -2.30
N ASP A 111 10.88 -6.43 -1.63
CA ASP A 111 10.98 -4.98 -1.85
C ASP A 111 9.66 -4.20 -1.59
N LEU A 112 8.76 -4.76 -0.78
CA LEU A 112 7.59 -4.06 -0.26
C LEU A 112 7.95 -3.34 1.04
N ASP A 113 7.31 -2.18 1.27
CA ASP A 113 7.40 -1.43 2.51
C ASP A 113 6.90 -2.23 3.72
N SER A 114 7.20 -1.77 4.92
CA SER A 114 6.58 -2.32 6.13
C SER A 114 5.09 -2.00 6.19
N LEU A 115 4.31 -2.90 6.80
CA LEU A 115 2.89 -2.68 7.05
C LEU A 115 2.65 -1.40 7.85
N SER A 116 1.63 -0.67 7.43
CA SER A 116 1.15 0.57 8.07
C SER A 116 -0.36 0.48 8.28
N GLU A 117 -0.85 0.97 9.42
CA GLU A 117 -2.29 0.93 9.72
C GLU A 117 -3.12 1.74 8.73
N GLN A 118 -4.26 1.18 8.35
CA GLN A 118 -5.24 1.80 7.48
C GLN A 118 -6.50 2.20 8.25
N LYS A 119 -7.10 3.31 7.81
CA LYS A 119 -8.43 3.72 8.27
C LYS A 119 -9.47 3.13 7.32
N LEU A 120 -10.16 2.10 7.79
CA LEU A 120 -11.26 1.47 7.06
C LEU A 120 -12.61 1.82 7.70
N GLU A 121 -13.67 1.78 6.88
CA GLU A 121 -15.04 2.02 7.32
C GLU A 121 -15.78 0.72 7.66
N GLY A 122 -17.02 0.81 8.15
CA GLY A 122 -17.88 -0.37 8.33
C GLY A 122 -17.44 -1.33 9.45
N GLY A 123 -16.57 -0.88 10.36
CA GLY A 123 -16.02 -1.69 11.45
C GLY A 123 -14.90 -2.63 11.03
N TRP A 124 -14.38 -2.46 9.82
CA TRP A 124 -13.13 -3.08 9.41
C TRP A 124 -11.94 -2.38 10.03
N THR A 125 -10.88 -3.14 10.25
CA THR A 125 -9.54 -2.61 10.55
C THR A 125 -8.57 -3.21 9.55
N GLY A 126 -7.42 -2.59 9.31
CA GLY A 126 -6.48 -3.13 8.36
C GLY A 126 -5.12 -2.51 8.42
N VAL A 127 -4.21 -3.13 7.68
CA VAL A 127 -2.86 -2.66 7.42
C VAL A 127 -2.58 -2.74 5.91
N ALA A 128 -1.68 -1.90 5.41
CA ALA A 128 -1.24 -1.92 4.02
C ALA A 128 0.27 -1.83 3.92
N SER A 129 0.79 -2.41 2.85
CA SER A 129 2.14 -2.17 2.34
C SER A 129 2.10 -1.80 0.86
N ARG A 130 3.13 -1.10 0.38
CA ARG A 130 3.29 -0.68 -1.01
C ARG A 130 4.70 -0.91 -1.50
N ASP A 131 4.89 -0.94 -2.82
CA ASP A 131 6.22 -0.86 -3.43
C ASP A 131 6.36 0.34 -4.38
N ASP A 132 7.57 0.55 -4.90
CA ASP A 132 7.87 1.64 -5.84
C ASP A 132 7.16 1.51 -7.19
N SER A 133 6.66 0.32 -7.53
CA SER A 133 5.86 0.07 -8.74
C SER A 133 4.37 0.41 -8.54
N GLY A 134 3.96 0.72 -7.31
CA GLY A 134 2.58 0.99 -6.95
C GLY A 134 1.77 -0.25 -6.65
N ALA A 135 2.40 -1.41 -6.45
CA ALA A 135 1.70 -2.56 -5.92
C ALA A 135 1.25 -2.26 -4.50
N THR A 136 0.07 -2.74 -4.11
CA THR A 136 -0.48 -2.58 -2.77
C THR A 136 -0.90 -3.95 -2.22
N LEU A 137 -0.37 -4.31 -1.06
CA LEU A 137 -0.84 -5.43 -0.25
C LEU A 137 -1.76 -4.88 0.83
N ASP A 138 -3.03 -5.21 0.78
CA ASP A 138 -4.05 -4.82 1.74
C ASP A 138 -4.45 -6.02 2.61
N ILE A 139 -4.36 -5.87 3.92
CA ILE A 139 -4.86 -6.87 4.89
C ILE A 139 -5.97 -6.21 5.69
N SER A 140 -7.19 -6.73 5.54
CA SER A 140 -8.36 -6.23 6.24
C SER A 140 -8.99 -7.31 7.12
N ASP A 141 -9.47 -6.90 8.29
CA ASP A 141 -10.01 -7.82 9.28
C ASP A 141 -11.21 -7.24 10.03
N LYS A 142 -12.20 -8.10 10.29
CA LYS A 142 -13.34 -7.83 11.17
C LYS A 142 -13.77 -9.08 11.95
N THR A 143 -14.27 -10.09 11.25
CA THR A 143 -14.60 -11.43 11.80
C THR A 143 -13.82 -12.55 11.11
N TYR A 144 -13.21 -12.20 9.97
CA TYR A 144 -12.32 -12.98 9.14
C TYR A 144 -11.33 -12.00 8.52
N THR A 145 -10.26 -12.52 7.93
CA THR A 145 -9.22 -11.73 7.28
C THR A 145 -9.32 -11.88 5.78
N LEU A 146 -9.12 -10.78 5.04
CA LEU A 146 -8.87 -10.79 3.60
C LEU A 146 -7.49 -10.20 3.34
N ILE A 147 -6.72 -10.85 2.48
CA ILE A 147 -5.45 -10.37 1.95
C ILE A 147 -5.60 -10.21 0.44
N GLU A 148 -5.50 -8.98 -0.03
CA GLU A 148 -5.53 -8.63 -1.45
C GLU A 148 -4.20 -8.01 -1.86
N LEU A 149 -3.67 -8.42 -3.01
CA LEU A 149 -2.47 -7.82 -3.60
C LEU A 149 -2.80 -7.40 -5.02
N SER A 150 -2.62 -6.11 -5.31
CA SER A 150 -2.96 -5.55 -6.62
C SER A 150 -1.92 -4.56 -7.12
N VAL A 151 -1.85 -4.38 -8.44
CA VAL A 151 -0.97 -3.41 -9.09
C VAL A 151 -1.60 -2.94 -10.41
N ALA A 152 -1.44 -1.66 -10.74
CA ALA A 152 -1.82 -1.15 -12.06
C ALA A 152 -0.90 -1.75 -13.13
N VAL A 153 -1.47 -2.16 -14.27
CA VAL A 153 -0.73 -2.79 -15.37
C VAL A 153 -0.90 -2.03 -16.69
N THR A 154 0.00 -2.28 -17.64
CA THR A 154 0.02 -1.61 -18.94
C THR A 154 -0.95 -2.21 -19.97
N ASP A 155 -1.59 -3.32 -19.64
CA ASP A 155 -2.61 -3.96 -20.46
C ASP A 155 -3.70 -2.94 -20.85
N THR A 156 -4.16 -3.03 -22.10
CA THR A 156 -5.25 -2.19 -22.61
C THR A 156 -6.57 -2.94 -22.74
N ASP A 157 -6.52 -4.27 -22.74
CA ASP A 157 -7.67 -5.16 -22.80
C ASP A 157 -7.73 -5.93 -21.48
N CYS A 158 -8.62 -5.49 -20.59
CA CYS A 158 -9.13 -6.25 -19.46
C CYS A 158 -10.62 -6.62 -19.74
#